data_AF-A0A3R6KSM0-F1
#
_entry.id   AF-A0A3R6KSM0-F1
#
_cell.length_a   1.000
_cell.length_b   1.000
_cell.length_c   1.000
_cell.angle_alpha   90.00
_cell.angle_beta   90.00
_cell.angle_gamma   90.00
#
_symmetry.space_group_name_H-M   'P 1'
#
loop_
_entity.id
_entity.type
_entity.pdbx_description
1 polymer ?
#
loop_
_entity_poly.entity_id
_entity_poly.type
_entity_poly.pdbx_seq_one_letter_code
_entity_poly.pdbx_strand_id
1 'polypeptide(L)'
;MGTNFYLFTKNSKIAYRYFRDEFELVDVPELGYEIHIGKRSAGWKPLFQRHDNAYTSVRELEQFIINHNDDLEIFNEYGEKFDLPGLKSELINWADNQTVRHLKYVPDGIENVVLGFKEYFVDGTPEDFDIKTPFDHIEYNTLNPGGSEFTSLKYLSHDGDGYDFMVGDFL
;
A
#
# COMPACT_ATOMS: atom_id res chain seq x y z
N MET A 1 12.26 3.36 3.71
CA MET A 1 12.39 2.82 2.34
C MET A 1 11.05 2.19 1.99
N GLY A 2 10.49 2.54 0.83
CA GLY A 2 9.26 1.92 0.36
C GLY A 2 9.58 0.66 -0.43
N THR A 3 8.65 -0.29 -0.48
CA THR A 3 8.77 -1.49 -1.32
C THR A 3 7.44 -1.80 -1.99
N ASN A 4 7.42 -1.83 -3.32
CA ASN A 4 6.27 -2.25 -4.12
C ASN A 4 6.24 -3.76 -4.32
N PHE A 5 5.04 -4.32 -4.46
CA PHE A 5 4.79 -5.74 -4.67
C PHE A 5 3.88 -5.94 -5.88
N TYR A 6 4.09 -7.05 -6.59
CA TYR A 6 3.48 -7.32 -7.87
C TYR A 6 3.05 -8.79 -7.98
N LEU A 7 1.93 -9.02 -8.68
CA LEU A 7 1.62 -10.31 -9.28
C LEU A 7 2.24 -10.33 -10.68
N PHE A 8 2.77 -11.48 -11.06
CA PHE A 8 3.24 -11.74 -12.41
C PHE A 8 2.52 -12.95 -12.97
N THR A 9 2.10 -12.87 -14.23
CA THR A 9 1.53 -14.00 -14.96
C THR A 9 1.98 -14.02 -16.41
N LYS A 10 2.11 -15.21 -16.98
CA LYS A 10 2.22 -15.39 -18.44
C LYS A 10 0.88 -15.70 -19.09
N ASN A 11 -0.15 -15.95 -18.28
CA ASN A 11 -1.46 -16.32 -18.74
C ASN A 11 -2.25 -15.08 -19.16
N SER A 12 -2.24 -14.80 -20.47
CA SER A 12 -2.96 -13.65 -21.02
C SER A 12 -4.45 -13.68 -20.71
N LYS A 13 -5.07 -14.85 -20.52
CA LYS A 13 -6.49 -14.92 -20.17
C LYS A 13 -6.75 -14.39 -18.76
N ILE A 14 -5.83 -14.58 -17.81
CA ILE A 14 -5.94 -14.00 -16.47
C ILE A 14 -5.75 -12.48 -16.56
N ALA A 15 -4.65 -12.04 -17.20
CA ALA A 15 -4.34 -10.62 -17.36
C ALA A 15 -5.50 -9.82 -17.97
N TYR A 16 -6.01 -10.23 -19.14
CA TYR A 16 -7.07 -9.51 -19.84
C TYR A 16 -8.47 -9.68 -19.23
N ARG A 17 -8.71 -10.71 -18.41
CA ARG A 17 -10.01 -10.92 -17.76
C ARG A 17 -10.12 -10.11 -16.47
N TYR A 18 -9.05 -10.04 -15.70
CA TYR A 18 -9.08 -9.52 -14.34
C TYR A 18 -8.35 -8.19 -14.17
N PHE A 19 -7.41 -7.86 -15.06
CA PHE A 19 -6.53 -6.69 -14.93
C PHE A 19 -6.45 -5.90 -16.22
N ARG A 20 -7.53 -5.88 -17.01
CA ARG A 20 -7.56 -5.13 -18.27
C ARG A 20 -7.22 -3.67 -18.01
N ASP A 21 -6.20 -3.16 -18.69
CA ASP A 21 -5.67 -1.80 -18.56
C ASP A 21 -5.03 -1.50 -17.18
N GLU A 22 -4.76 -2.54 -16.37
CA GLU A 22 -4.19 -2.47 -15.02
C GLU A 22 -2.92 -3.35 -14.88
N PHE A 23 -2.30 -3.72 -16.01
CA PHE A 23 -1.04 -4.46 -16.05
C PHE A 23 -0.02 -3.78 -16.95
N GLU A 24 1.27 -4.04 -16.68
CA GLU A 24 2.38 -3.70 -17.57
C GLU A 24 2.91 -4.94 -18.27
N LEU A 25 3.31 -4.78 -19.54
CA LEU A 25 4.06 -5.81 -20.25
C LEU A 25 5.54 -5.65 -19.90
N VAL A 26 6.09 -6.66 -19.21
CA VAL A 26 7.48 -6.66 -18.76
C VAL A 26 8.25 -7.81 -19.40
N ASP A 27 9.56 -7.68 -19.52
CA ASP A 27 10.48 -8.71 -20.04
C ASP A 27 11.49 -9.21 -18.99
N VAL A 28 11.42 -8.70 -17.75
CA VAL A 28 12.22 -9.13 -16.60
C VAL A 28 11.28 -9.61 -15.49
N PRO A 29 11.49 -10.82 -14.92
CA PRO A 29 12.55 -11.78 -15.25
C PRO A 29 12.37 -12.45 -16.63
N GLU A 30 11.16 -12.42 -17.18
CA GLU A 30 10.84 -12.90 -18.52
C GLU A 30 9.56 -12.25 -19.06
N LEU A 31 9.26 -12.44 -20.35
CA LEU A 31 8.09 -11.82 -20.99
C LEU A 31 6.78 -12.26 -20.33
N GLY A 32 6.05 -11.31 -19.76
CA GLY A 32 4.76 -11.55 -19.12
C GLY A 32 4.02 -10.27 -18.77
N TYR A 33 3.04 -10.41 -17.88
CA TYR A 33 2.16 -9.36 -17.41
C TYR A 33 2.44 -9.13 -15.93
N GLU A 34 2.83 -7.91 -15.57
CA GLU A 34 3.05 -7.47 -14.20
C GLU A 34 1.86 -6.64 -13.73
N ILE A 35 1.35 -6.93 -12.53
CA ILE A 35 0.20 -6.26 -11.93
C ILE A 35 0.61 -5.81 -10.54
N HIS A 36 0.57 -4.50 -10.29
CA HIS A 36 0.94 -3.95 -8.99
C HIS A 36 -0.11 -4.30 -7.92
N ILE A 37 0.31 -4.89 -6.80
CA ILE A 37 -0.56 -5.27 -5.68
C ILE A 37 -0.70 -4.09 -4.70
N GLY A 38 0.40 -3.39 -4.45
CA GLY A 38 0.50 -2.43 -3.37
C GLY A 38 1.91 -2.22 -2.88
N LYS A 39 2.03 -1.31 -1.92
CA LYS A 39 3.30 -0.83 -1.39
C LYS A 39 3.29 -0.81 0.12
N ARG A 40 4.45 -1.13 0.71
CA ARG A 40 4.75 -0.83 2.11
C ARG A 40 5.74 0.31 2.23
N SER A 41 5.68 1.05 3.32
CA SER A 41 6.71 2.01 3.70
C SER A 41 6.90 2.01 5.22
N ALA A 42 8.11 2.30 5.67
CA ALA A 42 8.39 2.45 7.10
C ALA A 42 7.54 3.59 7.68
N GLY A 43 6.82 3.31 8.76
CA GLY A 43 5.93 4.28 9.41
C GLY A 43 4.54 4.42 8.78
N TRP A 44 4.21 3.64 7.74
CA TRP A 44 2.89 3.64 7.09
C TRP A 44 2.28 2.25 7.11
N LYS A 45 0.94 2.17 7.21
CA LYS A 45 0.24 0.95 6.87
C LYS A 45 0.53 0.59 5.40
N PRO A 46 0.41 -0.68 4.99
CA PRO A 46 0.41 -1.03 3.57
C PRO A 46 -0.70 -0.29 2.82
N LEU A 47 -0.42 0.15 1.60
CA LEU A 47 -1.42 0.68 0.68
C LEU A 47 -1.56 -0.31 -0.47
N PHE A 48 -2.77 -0.84 -0.65
CA PHE A 48 -3.10 -1.80 -1.69
C PHE A 48 -3.70 -1.11 -2.91
N GLN A 49 -3.44 -1.64 -4.10
CA GLN A 49 -4.16 -1.28 -5.30
C GLN A 49 -5.47 -2.04 -5.36
N ARG A 50 -6.54 -1.32 -5.68
CA ARG A 50 -7.86 -1.91 -5.91
C ARG A 50 -7.98 -2.35 -7.36
N HIS A 51 -8.34 -3.62 -7.56
CA HIS A 51 -8.57 -4.22 -8.88
C HIS A 51 -10.00 -4.77 -8.95
N ASP A 52 -10.96 -3.95 -9.39
CA ASP A 52 -12.40 -4.24 -9.25
C ASP A 52 -12.84 -5.56 -9.90
N ASN A 53 -12.15 -6.03 -10.94
CA ASN A 53 -12.46 -7.32 -11.58
C ASN A 53 -11.83 -8.52 -10.87
N ALA A 54 -10.84 -8.32 -10.00
CA ALA A 54 -10.07 -9.36 -9.33
C ALA A 54 -10.31 -9.40 -7.81
N TYR A 55 -10.06 -8.27 -7.13
CA TYR A 55 -10.17 -8.13 -5.68
C TYR A 55 -10.32 -6.66 -5.26
N THR A 56 -11.12 -6.46 -4.21
CA THR A 56 -11.37 -5.16 -3.58
C THR A 56 -11.07 -5.16 -2.08
N SER A 57 -10.54 -6.27 -1.56
CA SER A 57 -10.13 -6.46 -0.17
C SER A 57 -8.93 -7.40 -0.08
N VAL A 58 -8.22 -7.36 1.05
CA VAL A 58 -7.08 -8.28 1.28
C VAL A 58 -7.53 -9.73 1.27
N ARG A 59 -8.70 -10.04 1.84
CA ARG A 59 -9.27 -11.40 1.81
C ARG A 59 -9.48 -11.89 0.38
N GLU A 60 -10.02 -11.04 -0.49
CA GLU A 60 -10.22 -11.39 -1.90
C GLU A 60 -8.90 -11.55 -2.65
N LEU A 61 -7.90 -10.70 -2.38
CA LEU A 61 -6.54 -10.86 -2.92
C LEU A 61 -5.94 -12.22 -2.56
N GLU A 62 -6.00 -12.61 -1.28
CA GLU A 62 -5.50 -13.91 -0.84
C GLU A 62 -6.21 -15.07 -1.56
N GLN A 63 -7.55 -15.00 -1.66
CA GLN A 63 -8.33 -16.02 -2.37
C GLN A 63 -8.01 -16.06 -3.86
N PHE A 64 -7.79 -14.90 -4.49
CA PHE A 64 -7.41 -14.81 -5.89
C PHE A 64 -6.07 -15.50 -6.15
N ILE A 65 -5.07 -15.25 -5.29
CA ILE A 65 -3.76 -15.91 -5.34
C ILE A 65 -3.90 -17.42 -5.19
N ILE A 66 -4.70 -17.89 -4.22
CA ILE A 66 -4.91 -19.33 -3.98
C ILE A 66 -5.57 -20.00 -5.20
N ASN A 67 -6.59 -19.38 -5.78
CA ASN A 67 -7.35 -19.94 -6.90
C ASN A 67 -6.56 -19.98 -8.22
N HIS A 68 -5.49 -19.20 -8.32
CA HIS A 68 -4.68 -19.05 -9.52
C HIS A 68 -3.18 -19.32 -9.26
N ASN A 69 -2.86 -20.10 -8.21
CA ASN A 69 -1.50 -20.33 -7.74
C ASN A 69 -0.55 -20.92 -8.81
N ASP A 70 -1.08 -21.71 -9.75
CA ASP A 70 -0.31 -22.34 -10.82
C ASP A 70 0.03 -21.35 -11.96
N ASP A 71 -0.69 -20.23 -12.05
CA ASP A 71 -0.55 -19.22 -13.11
C ASP A 71 0.04 -17.89 -12.60
N LEU A 72 0.19 -17.73 -11.29
CA LEU A 72 0.63 -16.50 -10.64
C LEU A 72 1.95 -16.68 -9.90
N GLU A 73 2.80 -15.67 -10.03
CA GLU A 73 4.00 -15.50 -9.23
C GLU A 73 3.92 -14.17 -8.50
N ILE A 74 4.56 -14.07 -7.32
CA ILE A 74 4.55 -12.86 -6.50
C ILE A 74 5.99 -12.36 -6.38
N PHE A 75 6.20 -11.08 -6.66
CA PHE A 75 7.50 -10.44 -6.57
C PHE A 75 7.44 -9.11 -5.85
N ASN A 76 8.57 -8.66 -5.32
CA ASN A 76 8.75 -7.24 -5.00
C ASN A 76 9.52 -6.51 -6.11
N GLU A 77 9.63 -5.18 -6.00
CA GLU A 77 10.36 -4.35 -6.97
C GLU A 77 11.85 -4.70 -7.15
N TYR A 78 12.42 -5.50 -6.24
CA TYR A 78 13.81 -5.97 -6.31
C TYR A 78 13.93 -7.35 -6.97
N GLY A 79 12.83 -7.94 -7.45
CA GLY A 79 12.79 -9.25 -8.09
C GLY A 79 12.84 -10.43 -7.10
N GLU A 80 12.67 -10.19 -5.80
CA GLU A 80 12.57 -11.27 -4.81
C GLU A 80 11.21 -11.95 -4.93
N LYS A 81 11.22 -13.29 -5.01
CA LYS A 81 10.01 -14.10 -5.18
C LYS A 81 9.42 -14.51 -3.84
N PHE A 82 8.10 -14.44 -3.72
CA PHE A 82 7.35 -14.79 -2.52
C PHE A 82 6.29 -15.86 -2.79
N ASP A 83 5.96 -16.62 -1.75
CA ASP A 83 4.71 -17.35 -1.64
C ASP A 83 3.68 -16.51 -0.85
N LEU A 84 2.45 -17.00 -0.72
CA LEU A 84 1.41 -16.28 0.02
C LEU A 84 1.80 -16.00 1.49
N PRO A 85 2.36 -16.95 2.26
CA PRO A 85 2.92 -16.65 3.59
C PRO A 85 3.99 -15.54 3.58
N GLY A 86 4.89 -15.54 2.59
CA GLY A 86 5.89 -14.49 2.40
C GLY A 86 5.26 -13.14 2.14
N LEU A 87 4.30 -13.05 1.22
CA LEU A 87 3.54 -11.82 0.95
C LEU A 87 2.81 -11.33 2.21
N LYS A 88 2.25 -12.25 3.00
CA LYS A 88 1.61 -11.90 4.28
C LYS A 88 2.58 -11.25 5.25
N SER A 89 3.75 -11.84 5.43
CA SER A 89 4.77 -11.30 6.32
C SER A 89 5.31 -9.97 5.84
N GLU A 90 5.62 -9.87 4.54
CA GLU A 90 6.35 -8.74 4.00
C GLU A 90 5.45 -7.54 3.69
N LEU A 91 4.22 -7.77 3.21
CA LEU A 91 3.28 -6.70 2.85
C LEU A 91 2.10 -6.66 3.81
N ILE A 92 1.26 -7.70 3.87
CA ILE A 92 -0.08 -7.60 4.49
C ILE A 92 0.00 -7.28 5.99
N ASN A 93 0.85 -7.98 6.72
CA ASN A 93 1.04 -7.82 8.16
C ASN A 93 2.24 -6.91 8.48
N TRP A 94 2.74 -6.15 7.50
CA TRP A 94 3.90 -5.28 7.67
C TRP A 94 3.72 -4.32 8.85
N ALA A 95 2.53 -3.74 8.97
CA ALA A 95 2.20 -2.75 10.00
C ALA A 95 2.33 -3.30 11.42
N ASP A 96 2.00 -4.58 11.63
CA ASP A 96 2.02 -5.22 12.95
C ASP A 96 3.44 -5.31 13.53
N ASN A 97 4.45 -5.32 12.66
CA ASN A 97 5.87 -5.38 13.04
C ASN A 97 6.51 -3.99 13.20
N GLN A 98 5.75 -2.91 13.04
CA GLN A 98 6.25 -1.55 13.17
C GLN A 98 6.04 -1.00 14.58
N THR A 99 6.86 -0.04 14.98
CA THR A 99 6.68 0.67 16.24
C THR A 99 5.46 1.58 16.19
N VAL A 100 4.56 1.39 17.16
CA VAL A 100 3.43 2.28 17.36
C VAL A 100 3.87 3.52 18.12
N ARG A 101 3.70 4.69 17.50
CA ARG A 101 3.88 6.00 18.12
C ARG A 101 2.55 6.72 18.19
N HIS A 102 2.36 7.50 19.24
CA HIS A 102 1.22 8.38 19.43
C HIS A 102 1.66 9.79 19.09
N LEU A 103 1.03 10.43 18.11
CA LEU A 103 1.47 11.71 17.57
C LEU A 103 0.36 12.75 17.66
N LYS A 104 0.76 13.98 17.97
CA LYS A 104 -0.09 15.17 17.94
C LYS A 104 0.10 15.94 16.65
N TYR A 105 -1.01 16.29 16.00
CA TYR A 105 -1.02 17.08 14.79
C TYR A 105 -0.87 18.57 15.12
N VAL A 106 0.00 19.25 14.39
CA VAL A 106 0.26 20.69 14.52
C VAL A 106 -0.11 21.35 13.19
N PRO A 107 -1.29 21.98 13.07
CA PRO A 107 -1.81 22.50 11.81
C PRO A 107 -0.86 23.47 11.08
N ASP A 108 -0.22 24.37 11.83
CA ASP A 108 0.69 25.37 11.27
C ASP A 108 2.08 24.81 10.94
N GLY A 109 2.37 23.59 11.40
CA GLY A 109 3.68 22.95 11.37
C GLY A 109 4.72 23.67 12.23
N ILE A 110 5.77 22.93 12.62
CA ILE A 110 6.94 23.46 13.32
C ILE A 110 8.11 23.43 12.34
N GLU A 111 8.81 24.56 12.20
CA GLU A 111 9.98 24.62 11.31
C GLU A 111 11.13 23.78 11.89
N ASN A 112 11.53 22.73 11.16
CA ASN A 112 12.74 21.99 11.49
C ASN A 112 13.94 22.68 10.86
N VAL A 113 14.63 23.50 11.65
CA VAL A 113 15.81 24.29 11.22
C VAL A 113 16.96 23.41 10.70
N VAL A 114 17.04 22.14 11.15
CA VAL A 114 18.11 21.21 10.76
C VAL A 114 17.82 20.58 9.39
N LEU A 115 16.56 20.23 9.12
CA LEU A 115 16.17 19.52 7.89
C LEU A 115 15.51 20.41 6.84
N GLY A 116 15.22 21.67 7.17
CA GLY A 116 14.67 22.67 6.24
C GLY A 116 13.23 22.43 5.81
N PHE A 117 12.48 21.57 6.51
CA PHE A 117 11.06 21.31 6.25
C PHE A 117 10.21 21.56 7.51
N LYS A 118 8.88 21.71 7.30
CA LYS A 118 7.92 21.80 8.40
C LYS A 118 7.50 20.41 8.89
N GLU A 119 7.58 20.19 10.19
CA GLU A 119 7.03 19.03 10.87
C GLU A 119 5.60 19.31 11.32
N TYR A 120 4.65 18.52 10.86
CA TYR A 120 3.23 18.65 11.24
C TYR A 120 2.81 17.69 12.35
N PHE A 121 3.75 16.88 12.85
CA PHE A 121 3.49 15.89 13.90
C PHE A 121 4.59 15.92 14.94
N VAL A 122 4.19 15.98 16.21
CA VAL A 122 5.09 15.89 17.37
C VAL A 122 4.71 14.69 18.24
N ASP A 123 5.62 14.26 19.11
CA ASP A 123 5.32 13.18 20.05
C ASP A 123 4.16 13.57 20.98
N GLY A 124 3.12 12.73 21.00
CA GLY A 124 2.02 12.79 21.95
C GLY A 124 2.14 11.70 23.02
N THR A 125 1.05 11.46 23.74
CA THR A 125 0.96 10.35 24.70
C THR A 125 -0.17 9.38 24.33
N PRO A 126 -0.21 8.17 24.89
CA PRO A 126 -1.33 7.25 24.67
C PRO A 126 -2.71 7.83 25.04
N GLU A 127 -2.75 8.79 25.96
CA GLU A 127 -3.96 9.47 26.42
C GLU A 127 -4.28 10.75 25.63
N ASP A 128 -3.30 11.32 24.93
CA ASP A 128 -3.45 12.57 24.20
C ASP A 128 -2.66 12.52 22.88
N PHE A 129 -3.34 12.11 21.81
CA PHE A 129 -2.81 12.02 20.46
C PHE A 129 -3.91 12.24 19.42
N ASP A 130 -3.54 12.55 18.19
CA ASP A 130 -4.46 12.76 17.07
C ASP A 130 -4.34 11.66 16.00
N ILE A 131 -3.17 11.04 15.87
CA ILE A 131 -2.93 9.93 14.95
C ILE A 131 -1.87 8.97 15.51
N LYS A 132 -1.85 7.72 15.01
CA LYS A 132 -0.82 6.73 15.35
C LYS A 132 0.03 6.36 14.14
N THR A 133 1.26 5.92 14.39
CA THR A 133 2.02 5.13 13.41
C THR A 133 1.81 3.63 13.65
N PRO A 134 1.90 2.78 12.61
CA PRO A 134 1.95 3.12 11.20
C PRO A 134 0.75 3.94 10.74
N PHE A 135 1.01 4.98 9.96
CA PHE A 135 -0.03 5.90 9.51
C PHE A 135 -1.02 5.18 8.61
N ASP A 136 -2.28 5.36 8.93
CA ASP A 136 -3.41 5.10 8.04
C ASP A 136 -3.50 6.23 7.01
N HIS A 137 -3.57 5.89 5.73
CA HIS A 137 -3.53 6.87 4.65
C HIS A 137 -4.75 7.79 4.64
N ILE A 138 -5.91 7.30 5.10
CA ILE A 138 -7.16 8.06 5.14
C ILE A 138 -7.16 8.97 6.37
N GLU A 139 -6.77 8.47 7.54
CA GLU A 139 -6.65 9.29 8.75
C GLU A 139 -5.63 10.42 8.54
N TYR A 140 -4.46 10.09 7.98
CA TYR A 140 -3.41 11.06 7.69
C TYR A 140 -3.87 12.16 6.72
N ASN A 141 -4.52 11.77 5.61
CA ASN A 141 -5.02 12.74 4.64
C ASN A 141 -6.17 13.59 5.19
N THR A 142 -6.96 13.07 6.12
CA THR A 142 -8.05 13.83 6.78
C THR A 142 -7.49 14.98 7.63
N LEU A 143 -6.31 14.79 8.24
CA LEU A 143 -5.62 15.86 8.96
C LEU A 143 -5.01 16.91 8.03
N ASN A 144 -4.82 16.59 6.73
CA ASN A 144 -4.30 17.48 5.70
C ASN A 144 -3.01 18.24 6.10
N PRO A 145 -1.94 17.56 6.55
CA PRO A 145 -0.69 18.20 6.92
C PRO A 145 -0.09 18.94 5.71
N GLY A 146 0.15 20.24 5.87
CA GLY A 146 0.73 21.08 4.81
C GLY A 146 -0.21 21.41 3.64
N GLY A 147 -1.50 21.09 3.73
CA GLY A 147 -2.50 21.50 2.74
C GLY A 147 -2.38 20.81 1.38
N SER A 148 -1.83 19.59 1.31
CA SER A 148 -1.58 18.93 0.04
C SER A 148 -2.88 18.41 -0.60
N GLU A 149 -3.19 18.83 -1.82
CA GLU A 149 -4.22 18.20 -2.67
C GLU A 149 -3.76 16.85 -3.27
N PHE A 150 -2.57 16.37 -2.89
CA PHE A 150 -1.78 15.42 -3.67
C PHE A 150 -2.23 13.95 -3.61
N THR A 151 -3.15 13.59 -2.73
CA THR A 151 -3.93 12.35 -2.88
C THR A 151 -5.34 12.67 -2.48
N SER A 152 -6.20 12.88 -3.47
CA SER A 152 -7.59 13.18 -3.18
C SER A 152 -8.20 11.94 -2.50
N LEU A 153 -8.62 12.12 -1.24
CA LEU A 153 -9.35 11.13 -0.42
C LEU A 153 -10.41 10.33 -1.21
N LYS A 154 -10.95 10.90 -2.31
CA LYS A 154 -11.86 10.23 -3.25
C LYS A 154 -11.34 8.92 -3.85
N TYR A 155 -10.03 8.68 -3.86
CA TYR A 155 -9.44 7.44 -4.37
C TYR A 155 -9.06 6.46 -3.28
N LEU A 156 -9.12 6.85 -2.00
CA LEU A 156 -8.77 5.99 -0.88
C LEU A 156 -10.03 5.36 -0.27
N SER A 157 -9.91 4.11 0.16
CA SER A 157 -10.96 3.41 0.88
C SER A 157 -10.37 2.38 1.85
N HIS A 158 -11.08 2.08 2.92
CA HIS A 158 -10.81 0.90 3.73
C HIS A 158 -11.56 -0.31 3.20
N ASP A 159 -10.95 -1.49 3.25
CA ASP A 159 -11.70 -2.73 3.17
C ASP A 159 -12.41 -3.06 4.49
N GLY A 160 -13.12 -4.19 4.55
CA GLY A 160 -13.88 -4.60 5.74
C GLY A 160 -13.03 -4.92 6.98
N ASP A 161 -11.72 -5.13 6.81
CA ASP A 161 -10.78 -5.42 7.90
C ASP A 161 -9.91 -4.20 8.27
N GLY A 162 -10.10 -3.06 7.57
CA GLY A 162 -9.40 -1.81 7.86
C GLY A 162 -8.05 -1.67 7.14
N TYR A 163 -7.82 -2.41 6.06
CA TYR A 163 -6.67 -2.20 5.17
C TYR A 163 -6.92 -1.06 4.19
N ASP A 164 -5.88 -0.28 3.90
CA ASP A 164 -5.97 0.88 3.02
C ASP A 164 -5.86 0.46 1.54
N PHE A 165 -6.83 0.85 0.74
CA PHE A 165 -6.86 0.65 -0.70
C PHE A 165 -6.89 1.97 -1.45
N MET A 166 -6.30 1.98 -2.65
CA MET A 166 -6.44 3.07 -3.60
C MET A 166 -6.93 2.62 -4.97
N VAL A 167 -7.72 3.48 -5.62
CA VAL A 167 -8.15 3.32 -7.01
C VAL A 167 -7.18 4.06 -7.94
N GLY A 168 -6.72 3.38 -8.99
CA GLY A 168 -5.77 3.92 -9.97
C GLY A 168 -4.31 3.68 -9.59
N ASP A 169 -3.42 4.27 -10.38
CA ASP A 169 -1.98 4.04 -10.25
C ASP A 169 -1.34 4.84 -9.11
N PHE A 170 -0.31 4.25 -8.52
CA PHE A 170 0.56 4.88 -7.53
C PHE A 170 1.48 5.86 -8.28
N LEU A 171 1.09 7.14 -8.36
CA LEU A 171 1.91 8.22 -8.93
C LEU A 171 3.15 8.53 -8.10
#